data_AF-A0A2J5P3B8-F1
#
_entry.id   AF-A0A2J5P3B8-F1
#
_cell.length_a   1.000
_cell.length_b   1.000
_cell.length_c   1.000
_cell.angle_alpha   90.00
_cell.angle_beta   90.00
_cell.angle_gamma   90.00
#
_symmetry.space_group_name_H-M   'P 1'
#
loop_
_entity.id
_entity.type
_entity.pdbx_description
1 polymer ?
#
loop_
_entity_poly.entity_id
_entity_poly.type
_entity_poly.pdbx_seq_one_letter_code
_entity_poly.pdbx_strand_id
1 'polypeptide(L)' 'MLRLSRPALLLLLAGLSASALAKAPETVNIGYQKANIFALLKYRGTLDESFKKQGIAVRWIEFPAGPQMLE' A
#
# COMPACT_ATOMS: atom_id res chain seq x y z
N MET A 1 -13.61 -10.61 -44.91
CA MET A 1 -13.09 -11.50 -43.83
C MET A 1 -11.63 -11.15 -43.57
N LEU A 2 -11.34 -10.40 -42.51
CA LEU A 2 -9.96 -10.03 -42.16
C LEU A 2 -9.17 -11.29 -41.76
N ARG A 3 -8.20 -11.70 -42.59
CA ARG A 3 -7.26 -12.78 -42.25
C ARG A 3 -6.20 -12.21 -41.32
N LEU A 4 -6.37 -12.43 -40.02
CA LEU A 4 -5.39 -12.05 -39.01
C LEU A 4 -4.12 -12.90 -39.19
N SER A 5 -3.01 -12.24 -39.54
CA SER A 5 -1.74 -12.91 -39.76
C SER A 5 -1.12 -13.36 -38.43
N ARG A 6 -0.52 -14.55 -38.40
CA ARG A 6 0.15 -15.13 -37.22
C ARG A 6 1.13 -14.19 -36.47
N PRO A 7 1.89 -13.29 -37.11
CA PRO A 7 2.72 -12.33 -36.36
C PRO A 7 1.92 -11.26 -35.61
N ALA A 8 0.71 -10.90 -36.09
CA ALA A 8 -0.15 -9.95 -35.40
C ALA A 8 -0.70 -10.53 -34.08
N LEU A 9 -0.90 -11.85 -34.02
CA LEU A 9 -1.32 -12.53 -32.79
C LEU A 9 -0.20 -12.53 -31.73
N LEU A 10 1.05 -12.71 -32.14
CA LEU A 10 2.20 -12.71 -31.22
C LEU A 10 2.47 -11.33 -30.60
N LEU A 11 2.28 -10.25 -31.36
CA LEU A 11 2.39 -8.87 -30.84
C LEU A 11 1.26 -8.52 -29.85
N LEU A 12 0.06 -9.06 -30.06
CA LEU A 12 -1.09 -8.83 -29.17
C LEU A 12 -0.91 -9.53 -27.80
N LEU A 13 -0.30 -10.71 -27.78
CA LEU A 13 0.00 -11.45 -26.53
C LEU A 13 1.13 -10.82 -25.71
N ALA A 14 2.11 -10.18 -26.36
CA ALA A 14 3.20 -9.48 -25.67
C ALA A 14 2.72 -8.19 -24.97
N GLY A 15 1.69 -7.52 -25.52
CA GLY A 15 1.13 -6.30 -24.93
C GLY A 15 0.25 -6.52 -23.69
N LEU A 16 -0.32 -7.72 -23.52
CA LEU A 16 -1.19 -8.04 -22.37
C LEU A 16 -0.43 -8.42 -21.09
N SER A 17 0.89 -8.61 -21.16
CA SER A 17 1.70 -9.16 -20.04
C SER A 17 2.52 -8.10 -19.30
N ALA A 18 2.31 -6.81 -19.56
CA ALA A 18 2.90 -5.74 -18.76
C ALA A 18 2.13 -5.61 -17.43
N SER A 19 2.36 -6.55 -16.52
CA SER A 19 1.99 -6.35 -15.12
C SER A 19 2.81 -5.16 -14.60
N ALA A 20 2.11 -4.06 -14.27
CA ALA A 20 2.75 -2.91 -13.66
C ALA A 20 3.34 -3.36 -12.31
N LEU A 21 4.67 -3.47 -12.25
CA LEU A 21 5.35 -3.79 -11.01
C LEU A 21 5.26 -2.57 -10.09
N ALA A 22 4.31 -2.60 -9.16
CA ALA A 22 4.15 -1.55 -8.18
C ALA A 22 5.41 -1.48 -7.31
N LYS A 23 6.08 -0.32 -7.34
CA LYS A 23 7.20 -0.03 -6.42
C LYS A 23 6.64 0.02 -4.99
N ALA A 24 7.36 -0.57 -4.05
CA ALA A 24 7.06 -0.40 -2.63
C ALA A 24 7.06 1.10 -2.26
N PRO A 25 6.14 1.56 -1.39
CA PRO A 25 6.07 2.96 -1.00
C PRO A 25 7.26 3.33 -0.12
N GLU A 26 7.72 4.57 -0.20
CA GLU A 26 8.75 5.10 0.71
C GLU A 26 8.23 5.28 2.13
N THR A 27 6.91 5.46 2.30
CA THR A 27 6.28 5.68 3.61
C THR A 27 4.89 5.03 3.67
N VAL A 28 4.62 4.36 4.79
CA VAL A 28 3.29 3.84 5.16
C VAL A 28 2.71 4.71 6.27
N ASN A 29 1.46 5.14 6.08
CA ASN A 29 0.74 5.97 7.05
C ASN A 29 -0.24 5.09 7.82
N ILE A 30 -0.12 5.08 9.15
CA ILE A 30 -0.95 4.24 10.02
C ILE A 30 -1.74 5.13 10.98
N GLY A 31 -3.06 5.08 10.84
CA GLY A 31 -3.98 5.69 11.78
C GLY A 31 -4.13 4.86 13.05
N TYR A 32 -4.10 5.49 14.22
CA TYR A 32 -4.36 4.81 15.49
C TYR A 32 -5.12 5.70 16.49
N GLN A 33 -5.76 5.08 17.48
CA GLN A 33 -6.34 5.75 18.64
C GLN A 33 -5.68 5.17 19.89
N LYS A 34 -5.56 5.94 20.98
CA LYS A 34 -4.76 5.55 22.17
C LYS A 34 -5.13 4.19 22.79
N ALA A 35 -6.38 3.74 22.66
CA ALA A 35 -6.88 2.52 23.29
C ALA A 35 -6.98 1.30 22.34
N ASN A 36 -6.38 1.35 21.14
CA ASN A 36 -6.43 0.24 20.19
C ASN A 36 -5.09 -0.53 20.06
N ILE A 37 -5.10 -1.66 19.36
CA ILE A 37 -3.91 -2.51 19.17
C ILE A 37 -2.78 -1.81 18.40
N PHE A 38 -3.10 -0.85 17.54
CA PHE A 38 -2.11 -0.08 16.79
C PHE A 38 -1.31 0.85 17.71
N ALA A 39 -1.92 1.38 18.79
CA ALA A 39 -1.17 2.11 19.81
C ALA A 39 -0.08 1.24 20.45
N LEU A 40 -0.40 -0.03 20.76
CA LEU A 40 0.56 -0.97 21.31
C LEU A 40 1.70 -1.27 20.32
N LEU A 41 1.38 -1.48 19.05
CA LEU A 41 2.40 -1.71 18.01
C LEU A 41 3.30 -0.50 17.81
N LYS A 42 2.73 0.71 17.80
CA LYS A 42 3.48 1.97 17.78
C LYS A 42 4.46 2.06 18.95
N TYR A 43 4.00 1.81 20.18
CA TYR A 43 4.85 1.89 21.36
C TYR A 43 5.94 0.82 21.40
N ARG A 44 5.67 -0.37 20.85
CA ARG A 44 6.66 -1.46 20.75
C ARG A 44 7.69 -1.22 19.65
N GLY A 45 7.36 -0.48 18.60
CA GLY A 45 8.27 -0.16 17.48
C GLY A 45 8.64 -1.37 16.60
N THR A 46 8.13 -2.57 16.88
CA THR A 46 8.46 -3.78 16.12
C THR A 46 8.03 -3.70 14.65
N LEU A 47 6.93 -2.98 14.39
CA LEU A 47 6.43 -2.76 13.04
C LEU A 47 7.34 -1.78 12.27
N ASP A 48 7.73 -0.68 12.91
CA ASP A 48 8.64 0.33 12.38
C ASP A 48 9.99 -0.27 12.00
N GLU A 49 10.56 -1.12 12.85
CA GLU A 49 11.81 -1.84 12.56
C GLU A 49 11.69 -2.79 11.36
N SER A 50 10.56 -3.48 11.25
CA SER A 50 10.30 -4.41 10.14
C SER A 50 10.20 -3.67 8.80
N PHE A 51 9.48 -2.54 8.77
CA PHE A 51 9.38 -1.69 7.57
C PHE A 51 10.69 -1.00 7.23
N LYS A 52 11.45 -0.54 8.23
CA LYS A 52 12.76 0.09 8.02
C LYS A 52 13.75 -0.85 7.32
N LYS A 53 13.73 -2.15 7.64
CA LYS A 53 14.55 -3.18 6.95
C LYS A 53 14.23 -3.28 5.46
N GLN A 54 13.03 -2.87 5.05
CA GLN A 54 12.59 -2.83 3.66
C GLN A 54 12.78 -1.45 3.01
N GLY A 55 13.39 -0.50 3.73
CA GLY A 55 13.55 0.89 3.26
C GLY A 55 12.27 1.72 3.33
N ILE A 56 11.29 1.29 4.13
CA ILE A 56 9.98 1.93 4.24
C ILE A 56 9.86 2.64 5.59
N ALA A 57 9.51 3.92 5.60
CA ALA A 57 9.23 4.67 6.82
C ALA A 57 7.79 4.44 7.29
N VAL A 58 7.56 4.48 8.60
CA VAL A 58 6.21 4.42 9.18
C VAL A 58 5.85 5.79 9.76
N ARG A 59 4.68 6.33 9.37
CA ARG A 59 4.12 7.56 9.93
C ARG A 59 2.84 7.24 10.70
N TRP A 60 2.90 7.38 12.01
CA TRP A 60 1.76 7.19 12.89
C TRP A 60 0.93 8.47 13.00
N ILE A 61 -0.37 8.36 12.77
CA ILE A 61 -1.33 9.47 12.80
C ILE A 61 -2.35 9.15 13.88
N GLU A 62 -2.37 9.95 14.95
CA GLU A 62 -3.35 9.76 16.01
C GLU A 62 -4.69 10.38 15.62
N PHE A 63 -5.75 9.58 15.73
CA PHE A 63 -7.13 10.00 15.56
C PHE A 63 -7.80 10.00 16.93
N PRO A 64 -7.90 11.15 17.63
CA PRO A 64 -8.80 11.24 18.78
C PRO A 64 -10.21 10.84 18.29
N ALA A 65 -10.96 10.09 19.10
CA ALA A 65 -12.37 9.81 18.78
C ALA A 65 -13.08 11.13 18.40
N GLY A 66 -13.88 11.08 17.33
CA GLY A 66 -14.14 12.19 16.41
C GLY A 66 -14.75 13.48 16.99
N PRO A 67 -15.01 14.50 16.14
CA PRO A 67 -15.74 15.67 16.57
C PRO A 67 -17.09 15.24 17.19
N GLN A 68 -17.43 15.85 18.32
CA GLN A 68 -18.66 15.58 19.06
C GLN A 68 -19.88 15.74 18.13
N MET A 69 -20.95 14.97 18.35
CA MET A 69 -22.25 15.37 17.81
C MET A 69 -22.57 16.72 18.43
N LEU A 70 -22.61 17.77 17.61
CA LEU A 70 -23.26 19.00 18.00
C LEU A 70 -24.75 18.68 17.94
N GLU A 71 -25.40 18.74 19.10
CA GLU A 71 -26.86 18.71 19.25
C GLU A 71 -27.54 19.71 18.30
#